data_AF-A0A8S4QK96-F1
#
_entry.id   AF-A0A8S4QK96-F1
#
_cell.length_a   1.000
_cell.length_b   1.000
_cell.length_c   1.000
_cell.angle_alpha   90.00
_cell.angle_beta   90.00
_cell.angle_gamma   90.00
#
_symmetry.space_group_name_H-M   'P 1'
#
loop_
_entity.id
_entity.type
_entity.pdbx_description
1 polymer ?
#
loop_
_entity_poly.entity_id
_entity_poly.type
_entity_poly.pdbx_seq_one_letter_code
_entity_poly.pdbx_strand_id
1 'polypeptide(L)' 'MGLIRVTHGAMERAMLGVSLRDQIRIEEIRRRTRVTDIAQRVAKLKWQWAGHIARRT' A
#
# COMPACT_ATOMS: atom_id res chain seq x y z
N MET A 1 8.84 5.49 -7.92
CA MET A 1 7.48 5.56 -7.32
C MET A 1 6.42 4.68 -8.01
N GLY A 2 6.75 3.81 -8.99
CA GLY A 2 5.75 2.97 -9.70
C GLY A 2 5.46 1.62 -9.03
N LEU A 3 6.50 0.90 -8.61
CA LEU A 3 6.38 -0.48 -8.10
C LEU A 3 5.49 -0.59 -6.87
N ILE A 4 5.70 0.27 -5.86
CA ILE A 4 4.92 0.27 -4.61
C ILE A 4 3.42 0.41 -4.90
N ARG A 5 3.04 1.22 -5.90
CA ARG A 5 1.65 1.43 -6.27
C ARG A 5 1.02 0.18 -6.88
N VAL A 6 1.80 -0.57 -7.66
CA VAL A 6 1.37 -1.83 -8.29
C VAL A 6 1.24 -2.94 -7.25
N THR A 7 2.23 -3.10 -6.37
CA THR A 7 2.19 -4.12 -5.30
C THR A 7 1.03 -3.87 -4.33
N HIS A 8 0.81 -2.60 -4.00
CA HIS A 8 -0.30 -2.20 -3.15
C HIS A 8 -1.66 -2.50 -3.80
N GLY A 9 -1.85 -2.17 -5.09
CA GLY A 9 -3.08 -2.49 -5.80
C GLY A 9 -3.33 -4.00 -5.98
N ALA A 10 -2.29 -4.82 -6.04
CA ALA A 10 -2.43 -6.29 -6.01
C ALA A 10 -2.87 -6.79 -4.62
N MET A 11 -2.29 -6.22 -3.56
CA MET A 11 -2.67 -6.53 -2.18
C MET A 11 -4.13 -6.13 -1.88
N GLU A 12 -4.56 -4.93 -2.26
CA GLU A 12 -5.94 -4.48 -2.05
C GLU A 12 -6.96 -5.37 -2.78
N ARG A 13 -6.61 -5.84 -3.98
CA ARG A 13 -7.43 -6.81 -4.72
C ARG A 13 -7.56 -8.14 -3.98
N ALA A 14 -6.45 -8.66 -3.45
CA ALA A 14 -6.46 -9.89 -2.67
C ALA A 14 -7.30 -9.74 -1.38
N MET A 15 -7.21 -8.61 -0.68
CA MET A 15 -8.02 -8.33 0.51
C MET A 15 -9.52 -8.30 0.22
N LEU A 16 -9.92 -7.85 -0.97
CA LEU A 16 -11.32 -7.79 -1.40
C LEU A 16 -11.78 -9.05 -2.17
N GLY A 17 -10.88 -10.01 -2.43
CA GLY A 17 -11.19 -11.20 -3.23
C GLY A 17 -11.52 -10.93 -4.70
N VAL A 18 -11.06 -9.80 -5.26
CA VAL A 18 -11.37 -9.38 -6.64
C VAL A 18 -10.19 -9.62 -7.58
N SER A 19 -10.49 -10.03 -8.81
CA SER A 19 -9.52 -10.34 -9.84
C SER A 19 -9.34 -9.18 -10.83
N LEU A 20 -8.37 -9.29 -11.73
CA LEU A 20 -8.23 -8.34 -12.85
C LEU A 20 -9.37 -8.46 -13.88
N ARG A 21 -10.08 -9.59 -13.93
CA ARG A 21 -11.19 -9.83 -14.87
C ARG A 21 -12.45 -9.06 -14.49
N ASP A 22 -12.58 -8.72 -13.21
CA ASP A 22 -13.71 -7.92 -12.72
C ASP A 22 -13.64 -6.45 -13.19
N GLN A 23 -12.52 -6.04 -13.79
CA GLN A 23 -12.31 -4.70 -14.37
C GLN A 23 -12.65 -3.55 -13.40
N ILE A 24 -12.57 -3.81 -12.09
CA ILE A 24 -12.87 -2.82 -11.07
C ILE A 24 -11.75 -1.77 -11.07
N ARG A 25 -12.15 -0.50 -11.17
CA ARG A 25 -11.24 0.63 -11.13
C ARG A 25 -10.49 0.65 -9.80
N ILE A 26 -9.19 0.97 -9.86
CA ILE A 26 -8.32 1.09 -8.67
C ILE A 26 -8.86 2.11 -7.67
N GLU A 27 -9.52 3.18 -8.14
CA GLU A 27 -10.17 4.17 -7.28
C GLU A 27 -11.30 3.57 -6.42
N GLU A 28 -12.10 2.68 -7.00
CA GLU A 28 -13.19 2.01 -6.30
C GLU A 28 -12.65 0.99 -5.28
N ILE A 29 -11.57 0.29 -5.62
CA ILE A 29 -10.84 -0.58 -4.71
C ILE A 29 -10.34 0.23 -3.50
N ARG A 30 -9.69 1.36 -3.74
CA ARG A 30 -9.19 2.27 -2.69
C ARG A 30 -10.31 2.85 -1.82
N ARG A 31 -11.47 3.15 -2.42
CA ARG A 31 -12.65 3.63 -1.68
C ARG A 31 -13.18 2.59 -0.71
N ARG A 32 -13.25 1.32 -1.15
CA ARG A 32 -13.73 0.20 -0.34
C ARG A 32 -12.78 -0.17 0.78
N THR A 33 -11.48 -0.16 0.49
CA THR A 33 -10.46 -0.53 1.47
C THR A 33 -10.12 0.61 2.43
N ARG A 34 -10.28 1.89 2.01
CA ARG A 34 -9.81 3.09 2.74
C ARG A 34 -8.31 3.06 3.07
N VAL A 35 -7.51 2.33 2.28
CA VAL A 35 -6.08 2.03 2.55
C VAL A 35 -5.15 3.20 2.15
N THR A 36 -5.66 4.39 1.86
CA THR A 36 -4.84 5.59 1.58
C THR A 36 -3.86 5.91 2.72
N ASP A 37 -4.31 5.72 3.97
CA ASP A 37 -3.50 5.94 5.17
C ASP A 37 -2.36 4.92 5.33
N ILE A 38 -2.52 3.69 4.83
CA ILE A 38 -1.56 2.61 5.03
C ILE A 38 -0.29 2.85 4.21
N ALA A 39 -0.37 3.40 3.01
CA ALA A 39 0.82 3.76 2.23
C ALA A 39 1.67 4.80 2.98
N GLN A 40 1.02 5.81 3.56
CA GLN A 40 1.70 6.81 4.39
C GLN A 40 2.24 6.20 5.69
N ARG A 41 1.48 5.31 6.32
CA ARG A 41 1.90 4.58 7.54
C ARG A 41 3.14 3.71 7.28
N VAL A 42 3.15 2.95 6.19
CA VAL A 42 4.28 2.10 5.79
C VAL A 42 5.50 2.94 5.47
N ALA A 43 5.34 4.06 4.75
CA ALA A 43 6.44 4.99 4.49
C ALA A 43 7.00 5.56 5.80
N LYS A 44 6.12 6.00 6.73
CA LYS A 44 6.51 6.50 8.05
C LYS A 44 7.26 5.45 8.86
N LEU A 45 6.79 4.21 8.90
CA LEU A 45 7.43 3.12 9.63
C LEU A 45 8.82 2.80 9.07
N LYS A 46 8.98 2.79 7.73
CA LYS A 46 10.29 2.61 7.09
C LYS A 46 11.27 3.72 7.46
N TRP A 47 10.83 4.98 7.44
CA TRP A 47 11.66 6.12 7.86
C TRP A 47 12.02 6.09 9.35
N GLN A 48 11.08 5.68 10.21
CA GLN A 48 11.35 5.51 11.64
C GLN A 48 12.40 4.43 11.90
N TRP A 49 12.30 3.30 11.21
CA TRP A 49 13.29 2.23 11.31
C TRP A 49 14.67 2.68 10.79
N ALA A 50 14.72 3.32 9.61
CA ALA A 50 15.98 3.85 9.07
C ALA A 50 16.63 4.85 10.05
N GLY A 51 15.83 5.75 10.64
CA GLY A 51 16.31 6.69 11.67
C GLY A 51 16.76 5.99 12.96
N HIS A 52 16.13 4.90 13.35
CA HIS A 52 16.55 4.09 14.50
C HIS A 52 17.90 3.43 14.26
N ILE A 53 18.13 2.85 13.07
CA ILE A 53 19.42 2.26 12.69
C ILE A 53 20.52 3.32 12.65
N ALA A 54 20.25 4.47 12.03
CA ALA A 54 21.19 5.57 11.93
C ALA A 54 21.60 6.17 13.30
N ARG A 55 20.77 6.01 14.34
CA ARG A 55 21.10 6.43 15.72
C ARG A 55 21.75 5.33 16.55
N ARG A 56 21.64 4.07 16.12
CA ARG A 56 22.27 2.90 16.76
C ARG A 56 23.69 2.65 16.26
N THR A 57 24.06 3.31 15.17
CA THR A 57 25.39 3.28 14.55
C THR A 57 26.11 4.56 14.94
#